data_AF-A0A0R1RLK7-F1
#
_entry.id   AF-A0A0R1RLK7-F1
#
_cell.length_a   1.000
_cell.length_b   1.000
_cell.length_c   1.000
_cell.angle_alpha   90.00
_cell.angle_beta   90.00
_cell.angle_gamma   90.00
#
_symmetry.space_group_name_H-M   'P 1'
#
loop_
_entity.id
_entity.type
_entity.pdbx_description
1 polymer ?
#
loop_
_entity_poly.entity_id
_entity_poly.type
_entity_poly.pdbx_seq_one_letter_code
_entity_poly.pdbx_strand_id
1 'polypeptide(L)'
;MIMMAKQITEFSKKLVELRKTANFSQDELAEKIFLSRQSISKWENGESVPDMNNLVQLAKVLEVSLDELVLGVEPVNSQSRLMKEFLDADKSDQQQPINNGWNG
;
A
#
# COMPACT_ATOMS: atom_id res chain seq x y z
N MET A 1 4.42 16.61 30.30
CA MET A 1 5.16 16.93 29.07
C MET A 1 6.20 15.83 28.84
N ILE A 2 5.81 14.77 28.13
CA ILE A 2 6.59 13.79 27.35
C ILE A 2 5.49 13.15 26.46
N MET A 3 5.07 13.67 25.30
CA MET A 3 5.79 13.78 24.02
C MET A 3 6.53 12.48 23.64
N MET A 4 5.85 11.33 23.71
CA MET A 4 6.26 10.17 22.91
C MET A 4 5.69 10.36 21.51
N ALA A 5 6.60 10.39 20.54
CA ALA A 5 6.35 10.79 19.16
C ALA A 5 5.07 10.17 18.58
N LYS A 6 4.30 10.99 17.83
CA LYS A 6 3.30 10.54 16.87
C LYS A 6 3.97 9.48 15.97
N GLN A 7 3.79 8.21 16.27
CA GLN A 7 4.13 7.13 15.35
C GLN A 7 3.12 7.26 14.22
N ILE A 8 3.49 7.97 13.15
CA ILE A 8 2.76 7.92 11.89
C ILE A 8 2.90 6.47 11.42
N THR A 9 1.85 5.69 11.65
CA THR A 9 1.78 4.29 11.23
C THR A 9 1.70 4.21 9.70
N GLU A 10 2.11 3.10 9.12
CA GLU A 10 1.97 2.87 7.68
C GLU A 10 0.51 3.01 7.23
N PHE A 11 -0.44 2.54 8.05
CA PHE A 11 -1.87 2.80 7.88
C PHE A 11 -2.20 4.30 7.75
N SER A 12 -1.70 5.16 8.66
CA SER A 12 -1.99 6.60 8.62
C SER A 12 -1.54 7.26 7.32
N LYS A 13 -0.36 6.90 6.82
CA LYS A 13 0.15 7.41 5.53
C LYS A 13 -0.67 6.89 4.37
N LYS A 14 -0.95 5.59 4.36
CA LYS A 14 -1.69 4.94 3.28
C LYS A 14 -3.12 5.45 3.20
N LEU A 15 -3.77 5.73 4.33
CA LEU A 15 -5.09 6.36 4.36
C LEU A 15 -5.11 7.73 3.67
N VAL A 16 -4.09 8.57 3.93
CA VAL A 16 -3.96 9.89 3.27
C VAL A 16 -3.78 9.72 1.76
N GLU A 17 -2.93 8.78 1.34
CA GLU A 17 -2.68 8.47 -0.06
C GLU A 17 -3.96 8.02 -0.76
N LEU A 18 -4.59 6.95 -0.27
CA LEU A 18 -5.79 6.37 -0.86
C LEU A 18 -6.94 7.38 -0.93
N ARG A 19 -7.16 8.17 0.13
CA ARG A 19 -8.19 9.21 0.12
C ARG A 19 -7.94 10.24 -0.98
N LYS A 20 -6.69 10.68 -1.16
CA LYS A 20 -6.32 11.66 -2.20
C LYS A 20 -6.44 11.05 -3.60
N THR A 21 -6.05 9.79 -3.78
CA THR A 21 -6.21 9.06 -5.04
C THR A 21 -7.69 8.91 -5.42
N ALA A 22 -8.55 8.66 -4.42
CA ALA A 22 -10.01 8.67 -4.59
C ALA A 22 -10.61 10.08 -4.73
N ASN A 23 -9.79 11.13 -4.73
CA ASN A 23 -10.18 12.53 -4.86
C ASN A 23 -11.21 13.00 -3.80
N PHE A 24 -11.10 12.47 -2.58
CA PHE A 24 -11.93 12.89 -1.45
C PHE A 24 -11.19 13.86 -0.55
N SER A 25 -11.88 14.86 -0.04
CA SER A 25 -11.50 15.62 1.16
C SER A 25 -11.70 14.77 2.43
N GLN A 26 -11.16 15.22 3.56
CA GLN A 26 -11.41 14.54 4.84
C GLN A 26 -12.88 14.54 5.22
N ASP A 27 -13.61 15.61 4.88
CA ASP A 27 -15.05 15.75 5.11
C ASP A 27 -15.84 14.77 4.25
N GLU A 28 -15.57 14.70 2.95
CA GLU A 28 -16.27 13.78 2.04
C GLU A 28 -16.03 12.30 2.40
N LEU A 29 -14.80 11.93 2.80
CA LEU A 29 -14.54 10.57 3.27
C LEU A 29 -15.30 10.28 4.57
N ALA A 30 -15.35 11.24 5.50
CA ALA A 30 -16.06 11.09 6.76
C ALA A 30 -17.56 10.88 6.53
N GLU A 31 -18.17 11.66 5.63
CA GLU A 31 -19.58 11.54 5.24
C GLU A 31 -19.88 10.16 4.66
N LYS A 32 -19.02 9.64 3.78
CA LYS A 32 -19.20 8.32 3.14
C LYS A 32 -19.20 7.15 4.12
N ILE A 33 -18.52 7.27 5.26
CA ILE A 33 -18.47 6.23 6.31
C ILE A 33 -19.26 6.62 7.57
N PHE A 34 -20.09 7.66 7.49
CA PHE A 34 -20.96 8.15 8.57
C PHE A 34 -20.21 8.55 9.85
N LEU A 35 -19.06 9.20 9.71
CA LEU A 35 -18.23 9.67 10.82
C LEU A 35 -17.94 11.17 10.74
N SER A 36 -17.29 11.68 11.78
CA SER A 36 -16.79 13.06 11.80
C SER A 36 -15.48 13.20 11.04
N ARG A 37 -15.28 14.36 10.40
CA ARG A 37 -13.98 14.79 9.86
C ARG A 37 -12.84 14.69 10.88
N GLN A 38 -13.14 14.95 12.16
CA GLN A 38 -12.15 14.85 13.24
C GLN A 38 -11.64 13.42 13.41
N SER A 39 -12.50 12.40 13.22
CA SER A 39 -12.09 10.99 13.25
C SER A 39 -11.08 10.71 12.14
N ILE A 40 -11.38 11.10 10.90
CA ILE A 40 -10.45 10.96 9.76
C ILE A 40 -9.13 11.68 10.04
N SER A 41 -9.19 12.93 10.49
CA SER A 41 -8.00 13.71 10.82
C SER A 41 -7.14 13.02 11.88
N LYS A 42 -7.73 12.50 12.95
CA LYS A 42 -6.98 11.78 13.99
C LYS A 42 -6.30 10.52 13.45
N TRP A 43 -6.95 9.78 12.56
CA TRP A 43 -6.40 8.58 11.94
C TRP A 43 -5.24 8.88 10.98
N GLU A 44 -5.42 9.87 10.11
CA GLU A 44 -4.37 10.34 9.18
C GLU A 44 -3.16 10.91 9.92
N ASN A 45 -3.39 11.47 11.10
CA ASN A 45 -2.34 12.03 11.95
C ASN A 45 -1.71 11.00 12.92
N GLY A 46 -2.20 9.76 12.97
CA GLY A 46 -1.73 8.74 13.92
C GLY A 46 -2.07 9.04 15.38
N GLU A 47 -3.08 9.86 15.65
CA GLU A 47 -3.54 10.21 17.00
C GLU A 47 -4.49 9.16 17.59
N SER A 48 -5.12 8.35 16.73
CA SER A 48 -5.93 7.19 17.10
C SER A 48 -5.97 6.21 15.95
N VAL A 49 -6.48 5.01 16.20
CA VAL A 49 -6.65 3.95 15.21
C VAL A 49 -8.15 3.67 15.05
N PRO A 50 -8.66 3.45 13.83
CA PRO A 50 -10.03 2.97 13.63
C PRO A 50 -10.23 1.57 14.22
N ASP A 51 -11.44 1.28 14.67
CA ASP A 51 -11.83 -0.10 14.95
C ASP A 51 -12.01 -0.93 13.66
N MET A 52 -12.27 -2.22 13.84
CA MET A 52 -12.43 -3.15 12.72
C MET A 52 -13.59 -2.77 11.78
N ASN A 53 -14.71 -2.29 12.30
CA ASN A 53 -15.86 -1.92 11.45
C ASN A 53 -15.50 -0.73 10.57
N ASN A 54 -14.86 0.28 11.16
CA ASN A 54 -14.39 1.47 10.44
C ASN A 54 -13.32 1.13 9.39
N LEU A 55 -12.42 0.20 9.67
CA LEU A 55 -11.47 -0.32 8.67
C LEU A 55 -12.18 -1.00 7.49
N VAL A 56 -13.19 -1.84 7.74
CA VAL A 56 -13.97 -2.46 6.67
C VAL A 56 -14.70 -1.42 5.82
N GLN A 57 -15.29 -0.39 6.45
CA GLN A 57 -15.97 0.69 5.74
C GLN A 57 -14.99 1.50 4.87
N LEU A 58 -13.82 1.84 5.41
CA LEU A 58 -12.75 2.52 4.67
C LEU A 58 -12.31 1.71 3.46
N ALA A 59 -12.01 0.42 3.63
CA ALA A 59 -11.60 -0.47 2.54
C ALA A 59 -12.65 -0.53 1.42
N LYS A 60 -13.93 -0.62 1.78
CA LYS A 60 -15.04 -0.62 0.81
C LYS A 60 -15.17 0.70 0.06
N VAL A 61 -15.12 1.83 0.75
CA VAL A 61 -15.30 3.16 0.14
C VAL A 61 -14.12 3.57 -0.73
N LEU A 62 -12.91 3.14 -0.35
CA LEU A 62 -11.68 3.41 -1.10
C LEU A 62 -11.38 2.33 -2.15
N GLU A 63 -12.22 1.29 -2.26
CA GLU A 63 -12.11 0.19 -3.21
C GLU A 63 -10.77 -0.58 -3.13
N VAL A 64 -10.26 -0.78 -1.92
CA VAL A 64 -9.00 -1.48 -1.65
C VAL A 64 -9.20 -2.69 -0.74
N SER A 65 -8.18 -3.55 -0.66
CA SER A 65 -8.12 -4.61 0.35
C SER A 65 -7.76 -4.07 1.74
N LEU A 66 -8.09 -4.82 2.80
CA LEU A 66 -7.64 -4.49 4.15
C LEU A 66 -6.12 -4.57 4.29
N ASP A 67 -5.48 -5.52 3.62
CA ASP A 67 -4.02 -5.66 3.65
C ASP A 67 -3.34 -4.44 3.03
N GLU A 68 -3.85 -3.96 1.91
CA GLU A 68 -3.37 -2.73 1.28
C GLU A 68 -3.57 -1.52 2.19
N LEU A 69 -4.76 -1.37 2.78
CA LEU A 69 -5.07 -0.25 3.67
C LEU A 69 -4.21 -0.24 4.94
N VAL A 70 -3.98 -1.39 5.57
CA VAL A 70 -3.36 -1.50 6.90
C VAL A 70 -1.85 -1.75 6.83
N LEU A 71 -1.41 -2.63 5.93
CA LEU A 71 -0.01 -3.03 5.79
C LEU A 71 0.74 -2.21 4.73
N GLY A 72 0.03 -1.46 3.89
CA GLY A 72 0.62 -0.76 2.76
C GLY A 72 1.13 -1.70 1.66
N VAL A 73 0.68 -2.96 1.67
CA VAL A 73 1.11 -3.98 0.71
C VAL A 73 0.10 -3.99 -0.43
N GLU A 74 0.52 -3.56 -1.61
CA GLU A 74 -0.25 -3.73 -2.82
C GLU A 74 -0.53 -5.22 -3.06
N PRO A 75 -1.75 -5.60 -3.48
CA PRO A 75 -2.06 -6.99 -3.77
C PRO A 75 -1.08 -7.54 -4.81
N VAL A 76 -0.31 -8.55 -4.42
CA VAL A 76 0.62 -9.22 -5.34
C VAL A 76 -0.23 -9.93 -6.39
N ASN A 77 -0.36 -9.32 -7.57
CA ASN A 77 -1.00 -9.94 -8.70
C ASN A 77 -0.22 -11.23 -9.04
N SER A 78 -0.84 -12.38 -8.86
CA SER A 78 -0.22 -13.67 -9.14
C SER A 78 0.28 -13.76 -10.58
N GLN A 79 -0.37 -13.07 -11.53
CA GLN A 79 0.07 -13.00 -12.91
C GLN A 79 1.34 -12.16 -13.10
N SER A 80 1.54 -11.08 -12.35
CA SER A 80 2.76 -10.27 -12.45
C SER A 80 3.96 -10.99 -11.86
N ARG A 81 3.76 -11.78 -10.80
CA ARG A 81 4.79 -12.64 -10.22
C ARG A 81 5.19 -13.75 -11.17
N LEU A 82 4.21 -14.46 -11.74
CA LEU A 82 4.46 -15.49 -12.75
C LEU A 82 5.19 -14.89 -13.96
N MET A 83 4.73 -13.74 -14.48
CA MET A 83 5.38 -13.06 -15.60
C MET A 83 6.84 -12.71 -15.29
N LYS A 84 7.13 -12.22 -14.08
CA LYS A 84 8.50 -11.90 -13.66
C LYS A 84 9.38 -13.15 -13.56
N GLU A 85 8.84 -14.24 -13.00
CA GLU A 85 9.51 -15.53 -12.92
C GLU A 85 9.77 -16.12 -14.32
N PHE A 86 8.82 -16.00 -15.26
CA PHE A 86 9.02 -16.38 -16.66
C PHE A 86 10.10 -15.55 -17.37
N LEU A 87 10.10 -14.22 -17.18
CA LEU A 87 11.08 -13.31 -17.79
C LEU A 87 12.51 -13.48 -17.24
N ASP A 88 12.63 -13.87 -15.97
CA ASP A 88 13.93 -14.10 -15.34
C ASP A 88 14.46 -15.52 -15.63
N ALA A 89 13.58 -16.50 -15.89
CA ALA A 89 13.96 -17.84 -16.33
C ALA A 89 14.53 -17.87 -17.76
N ASP A 90 14.08 -16.98 -18.66
CA ASP A 90 14.59 -16.91 -20.04
C ASP A 90 16.01 -16.30 -20.12
N LYS A 91 16.43 -15.54 -19.09
CA LYS A 91 17.76 -14.92 -19.02
C LYS A 91 18.86 -15.86 -18.53
N SER A 92 18.52 -16.99 -17.89
CA SER A 92 19.52 -17.94 -17.39
C SER A 92 20.17 -18.79 -18.49
N ASP A 93 19.61 -18.81 -19.70
CA ASP A 93 20.18 -19.52 -20.86
C ASP A 93 21.18 -18.67 -21.67
N GLN A 94 21.40 -17.39 -21.32
CA GLN A 94 22.34 -16.50 -22.01
C GLN A 94 23.53 -16.06 -21.13
N GLN A 95 24.49 -16.97 -20.92
CA GLN A 95 25.90 -16.69 -20.56
C GLN A 95 26.77 -17.88 -21.02
N GLN A 96 27.85 -17.77 -21.80
CA GLN A 96 28.84 -16.72 -22.06
C GLN A 96 29.41 -16.80 -23.50
N PRO A 97 30.07 -15.75 -24.05
CA PRO A 97 30.87 -15.90 -25.27
C PRO A 97 31.92 -16.99 -25.06
N ILE A 98 32.02 -17.91 -26.01
CA ILE A 98 33.11 -18.89 -26.08
C ILE A 98 34.45 -18.13 -26.05
N ASN A 99 35.20 -18.25 -24.95
CA ASN A 99 36.60 -17.85 -24.94
C ASN A 99 37.36 -18.87 -25.79
N ASN A 100 37.49 -18.59 -27.09
CA ASN A 100 38.29 -19.43 -27.98
C ASN A 100 39.77 -19.25 -27.65
N GLY A 101 40.24 -20.04 -26.68
CA GLY A 101 41.66 -20.34 -26.44
C GLY A 101 42.28 -21.15 -27.58
N TRP A 102 42.16 -20.66 -28.80
CA TRP A 102 42.91 -21.11 -29.97
C TRP A 102 43.49 -19.88 -30.66
N ASN A 103 44.59 -19.37 -30.09
CA ASN A 103 45.56 -18.55 -30.81
C ASN A 103 46.94 -19.12 -30.50
N GLY A 104 47.50 -19.82 -31.49
CA GLY A 104 48.94 -20.01 -31.72
C GLY A 104 49.72 -20.78 -30.67
#